data_AF-A0AA42YPU6-F1
#
_entry.id   AF-A0AA42YPU6-F1
#
_cell.length_a   1.000
_cell.length_b   1.000
_cell.length_c   1.000
_cell.angle_alpha   90.00
_cell.angle_beta   90.00
_cell.angle_gamma   90.00
#
_symmetry.space_group_name_H-M   'P 1'
#
loop_
_entity.id
_entity.type
_entity.pdbx_description
1 polymer ?
#
loop_
_entity_poly.entity_id
_entity_poly.type
_entity_poly.pdbx_seq_one_letter_code
_entity_poly.pdbx_strand_id
1 'polypeptide(L)'
;MTEKLNSFAFGASAAIVAALSMLILGIFGNIGVYKGAVEMMTQWHMFFSLTIFGILTGMIEAAVISFLFFYIFAWIYNKFV
;
A
#
# COMPACT_ATOMS: atom_id res chain seq x y z
N MET A 1 -22.60 20.17 11.23
CA MET A 1 -22.36 19.67 9.85
C MET A 1 -21.45 18.48 9.99
N THR A 2 -21.94 17.25 9.82
CA THR A 2 -21.08 16.07 9.74
C THR A 2 -20.46 16.06 8.36
N GLU A 3 -19.24 16.60 8.25
CA GLU A 3 -18.49 16.50 7.00
C GLU A 3 -18.16 15.03 6.74
N LYS A 4 -18.69 14.50 5.63
CA LYS A 4 -18.40 13.14 5.19
C LYS A 4 -16.94 13.05 4.77
N LEU A 5 -16.30 11.93 5.08
CA LEU A 5 -14.94 11.68 4.66
C LEU A 5 -14.89 11.59 3.12
N ASN A 6 -13.95 12.28 2.49
CA ASN A 6 -13.73 12.09 1.05
C ASN A 6 -13.06 10.73 0.81
N SER A 7 -13.87 9.73 0.44
CA SER A 7 -13.43 8.34 0.24
C SER A 7 -12.34 8.21 -0.81
N PHE A 8 -12.39 9.02 -1.87
CA PHE A 8 -11.39 9.00 -2.93
C PHE A 8 -10.05 9.55 -2.44
N ALA A 9 -10.06 10.72 -1.77
CA ALA A 9 -8.85 11.31 -1.23
C ALA A 9 -8.19 10.41 -0.17
N PHE A 10 -9.00 9.76 0.66
CA PHE A 10 -8.51 8.83 1.68
C PHE A 10 -7.88 7.57 1.05
N GLY A 11 -8.56 6.93 0.10
CA GLY A 11 -8.03 5.79 -0.64
C GLY A 11 -6.75 6.16 -1.42
N ALA A 12 -6.74 7.31 -2.11
CA ALA A 12 -5.59 7.77 -2.89
C ALA A 12 -4.37 8.06 -2.01
N SER A 13 -4.59 8.68 -0.84
CA SER A 13 -3.52 8.93 0.13
C SER A 13 -2.91 7.61 0.63
N ALA A 14 -3.75 6.64 0.96
CA ALA A 14 -3.29 5.32 1.38
C ALA A 14 -2.51 4.58 0.27
N ALA A 15 -2.98 4.69 -0.98
CA ALA A 15 -2.29 4.11 -2.13
C ALA A 15 -0.88 4.67 -2.32
N ILE A 16 -0.73 5.99 -2.18
CA ILE A 16 0.57 6.67 -2.29
C ILE A 16 1.50 6.24 -1.15
N VAL A 17 1.00 6.24 0.09
CA VAL A 17 1.80 5.82 1.26
C VAL A 17 2.24 4.36 1.12
N ALA A 18 1.35 3.47 0.66
CA ALA A 18 1.67 2.07 0.42
C ALA A 18 2.75 1.91 -0.66
N ALA A 19 2.60 2.59 -1.81
CA ALA A 19 3.59 2.54 -2.89
C ALA A 19 4.97 3.05 -2.43
N LEU A 20 5.02 4.16 -1.69
CA LEU A 20 6.27 4.69 -1.15
C LEU A 20 6.91 3.73 -0.13
N SER A 21 6.10 3.10 0.71
CA SER A 21 6.57 2.11 1.68
C SER A 21 7.19 0.89 0.99
N MET A 22 6.57 0.42 -0.09
CA MET A 22 7.09 -0.69 -0.91
C MET A 22 8.41 -0.33 -1.60
N LEU A 23 8.53 0.91 -2.10
CA LEU A 23 9.78 1.39 -2.68
C LEU A 23 10.90 1.43 -1.63
N ILE A 24 10.62 2.00 -0.44
CA ILE A 24 11.58 2.08 0.65
C ILE A 24 12.02 0.69 1.11
N LEU A 25 11.08 -0.24 1.27
CA LEU A 25 11.39 -1.63 1.63
C LEU A 25 12.18 -2.35 0.53
N GLY A 26 11.87 -2.11 -0.74
CA GLY A 26 12.65 -2.64 -1.85
C GLY A 26 14.11 -2.14 -1.88
N ILE A 27 14.33 -0.87 -1.56
CA ILE A 27 15.67 -0.27 -1.44
C ILE A 27 16.40 -0.86 -0.23
N PHE A 28 15.77 -0.87 0.95
CA PHE A 28 16.38 -1.40 2.17
C PHE A 28 16.67 -2.89 2.08
N GLY A 29 15.79 -3.65 1.46
CA GLY A 29 16.00 -5.06 1.20
C GLY A 29 17.21 -5.34 0.29
N ASN A 30 17.42 -4.51 -0.73
CA ASN A 30 18.57 -4.63 -1.63
C ASN A 30 19.91 -4.33 -0.94
N ILE A 31 19.93 -3.47 0.09
CA ILE A 31 21.13 -3.24 0.92
C ILE A 31 21.24 -4.21 2.11
N GLY A 32 20.36 -5.21 2.20
CA GLY A 32 20.39 -6.25 3.23
C GLY A 32 19.83 -5.84 4.60
N VAL A 33 19.15 -4.69 4.68
CA VAL A 33 18.52 -4.16 5.89
C VAL A 33 17.03 -4.53 5.89
N TYR A 34 16.43 -4.74 7.07
CA TYR A 34 15.01 -5.10 7.22
C TYR A 34 14.58 -6.39 6.48
N LYS A 35 15.46 -7.39 6.37
CA LYS A 35 15.17 -8.67 5.68
C LYS A 35 13.87 -9.35 6.13
N GLY A 36 13.54 -9.29 7.43
CA GLY A 36 12.27 -9.85 7.93
C GLY A 36 11.03 -9.12 7.41
N ALA A 37 11.08 -7.79 7.28
CA ALA A 37 9.98 -7.02 6.70
C ALA A 37 9.84 -7.29 5.19
N VAL A 38 10.96 -7.43 4.48
CA VAL A 38 10.99 -7.82 3.07
C VAL A 38 10.41 -9.21 2.88
N GLU A 39 10.78 -10.17 3.73
CA GLU A 39 10.26 -11.54 3.67
C GLU A 39 8.74 -11.57 3.88
N MET A 40 8.22 -10.85 4.88
CA MET A 40 6.78 -10.67 5.05
C MET A 40 6.10 -10.06 3.81
N MET A 41 6.67 -8.99 3.25
CA MET A 41 6.10 -8.35 2.06
C MET A 41 6.13 -9.27 0.83
N THR A 42 7.15 -10.09 0.70
CA THR A 42 7.26 -11.08 -0.39
C THR A 42 6.22 -12.19 -0.25
N GLN A 43 5.79 -12.50 0.97
CA GLN A 43 4.68 -13.43 1.22
C GLN A 43 3.30 -12.80 1.01
N TRP A 44 3.17 -11.50 1.29
CA TRP A 44 1.89 -10.79 1.24
C TRP A 44 1.55 -10.24 -0.14
N HIS A 45 2.57 -9.94 -0.95
CA HIS A 45 2.43 -9.39 -2.30
C HIS A 45 2.97 -10.39 -3.31
N MET A 46 2.08 -10.92 -4.14
CA MET A 46 2.41 -12.00 -5.08
C MET A 46 3.46 -11.57 -6.10
N PHE A 47 3.48 -10.28 -6.44
CA PHE A 47 4.39 -9.73 -7.44
C PHE A 47 5.57 -8.97 -6.84
N PHE A 48 5.70 -8.89 -5.51
CA PHE A 48 6.83 -8.22 -4.89
C PHE A 48 8.07 -9.13 -4.89
N SER A 49 9.18 -8.59 -5.37
CA SER A 49 10.51 -9.19 -5.21
C SER A 49 11.57 -8.09 -5.18
N LEU A 50 12.79 -8.42 -4.74
CA LEU A 50 13.90 -7.46 -4.67
C LEU A 50 14.44 -7.01 -6.03
N THR A 51 13.90 -7.55 -7.13
CA THR A 51 14.22 -7.08 -8.47
C THR A 51 13.53 -5.74 -8.77
N ILE A 52 14.11 -4.92 -9.65
CA ILE A 52 13.52 -3.63 -10.04
C ILE A 52 12.08 -3.79 -10.55
N PHE A 53 11.84 -4.81 -11.39
CA PHE A 53 10.49 -5.13 -11.87
C PHE A 53 9.57 -5.57 -10.74
N GLY A 54 10.04 -6.41 -9.81
CA GLY A 54 9.27 -6.86 -8.65
C GLY A 54 8.86 -5.73 -7.70
N ILE A 55 9.76 -4.77 -7.48
CA ILE A 55 9.44 -3.59 -6.66
C ILE A 55 8.35 -2.77 -7.35
N LEU A 56 8.47 -2.53 -8.66
CA LEU A 56 7.46 -1.78 -9.43
C LEU A 56 6.09 -2.48 -9.43
N THR A 57 6.06 -3.79 -9.67
CA THR A 57 4.80 -4.55 -9.65
C THR A 57 4.22 -4.63 -8.25
N GLY A 58 5.04 -4.80 -7.22
CA GLY A 58 4.61 -4.77 -5.82
C GLY A 58 4.09 -3.39 -5.38
N MET A 59 4.66 -2.29 -5.89
CA MET A 59 4.15 -0.94 -5.65
C MET A 59 2.74 -0.77 -6.22
N ILE A 60 2.50 -1.24 -7.44
CA ILE A 60 1.18 -1.16 -8.08
C ILE A 60 0.17 -2.03 -7.32
N GLU A 61 0.55 -3.27 -7.00
CA GLU A 61 -0.29 -4.20 -6.24
C GLU A 61 -0.67 -3.60 -4.87
N ALA A 62 0.31 -3.12 -4.10
CA ALA A 62 0.07 -2.52 -2.79
C ALA A 62 -0.78 -1.24 -2.89
N ALA A 63 -0.55 -0.40 -3.90
CA ALA A 63 -1.33 0.81 -4.13
C ALA A 63 -2.80 0.49 -4.41
N VAL A 64 -3.08 -0.47 -5.29
CA VAL A 64 -4.45 -0.86 -5.67
C VAL A 64 -5.18 -1.49 -4.48
N ILE A 65 -4.53 -2.43 -3.78
CA ILE A 65 -5.12 -3.09 -2.61
C ILE A 65 -5.43 -2.08 -1.50
N SER A 66 -4.47 -1.20 -1.19
CA SER A 66 -4.64 -0.18 -0.16
C SER A 66 -5.71 0.84 -0.55
N PHE A 67 -5.73 1.27 -1.81
CA PHE A 67 -6.78 2.15 -2.33
C PHE A 67 -8.16 1.56 -2.09
N LEU A 68 -8.38 0.32 -2.54
CA LEU A 68 -9.66 -0.38 -2.41
C LEU A 68 -10.05 -0.54 -0.94
N PHE A 69 -9.13 -0.98 -0.10
CA PHE A 69 -9.39 -1.21 1.32
C PHE A 69 -9.82 0.08 2.03
N PHE A 70 -9.05 1.16 1.89
CA PHE A 70 -9.35 2.42 2.54
C PHE A 70 -10.53 3.17 1.91
N TYR A 71 -10.73 3.06 0.60
CA TYR A 71 -11.92 3.60 -0.07
C TYR A 71 -13.20 2.95 0.46
N ILE A 72 -13.22 1.61 0.55
CA ILE A 72 -14.37 0.86 1.10
C ILE A 72 -14.55 1.22 2.58
N PHE A 73 -13.47 1.29 3.35
CA PHE A 73 -13.52 1.69 4.76
C PHE A 73 -14.17 3.08 4.92
N ALA A 74 -13.74 4.07 4.13
CA ALA A 74 -14.32 5.41 4.14
C ALA A 74 -15.79 5.41 3.72
N TRP A 75 -16.16 4.61 2.72
CA TRP A 75 -17.54 4.47 2.29
C TRP A 75 -18.43 3.88 3.40
N ILE A 76 -17.94 2.85 4.11
CA ILE A 76 -18.61 2.27 5.26
C ILE A 76 -18.72 3.29 6.39
N TYR A 77 -17.63 4.00 6.71
CA TYR A 77 -17.60 5.05 7.74
C TYR A 77 -18.66 6.13 7.48
N ASN A 78 -18.76 6.62 6.24
CA ASN A 78 -19.76 7.60 5.82
C ASN A 78 -21.21 7.09 5.87
N LYS A 79 -21.43 5.79 6.04
CA LYS A 79 -22.77 5.23 6.25
C LYS A 79 -23.22 5.32 7.72
N PHE A 80 -22.26 5.40 8.64
CA PHE A 80 -22.51 5.45 10.08
C PHE A 80 -22.42 6.86 10.68
N VAL A 81 -21.99 7.86 9.89
CA VAL A 81 -21.84 9.28 10.26
C VAL A 81 -22.72 10.16 9.37
#